data_AF-A0A9P4QY53-F1
#
_entry.id   AF-A0A9P4QY53-F1
#
_cell.length_a   1.000
_cell.length_b   1.000
_cell.length_c   1.000
_cell.angle_alpha   90.00
_cell.angle_beta   90.00
_cell.angle_gamma   90.00
#
_symmetry.space_group_name_H-M   'P 1'
#
loop_
_entity.id
_entity.type
_entity.pdbx_description
1 polymer ?
#
loop_
_entity_poly.entity_id
_entity_poly.type
_entity_poly.pdbx_seq_one_letter_code
_entity_poly.pdbx_strand_id
1 'polypeptide(L)'
;MSFLKKPKSMHFRLPSIGSSAKIVKQPKLPTVTEAAPKSGDLPIVRAKGQKVTAEEVRELRGLIRTRYYLDNELWILKDAKYYNSNKTYIYGQIAKADATLRKIKVLVESWDKREYFSSDKEYEKFKDIKARVMADGKREWSLHPPWEEAEADK
;
A
#
# COMPACT_ATOMS: atom_id res chain seq x y z
N MET A 1 71.07 -33.70 47.72
CA MET A 1 69.96 -34.43 48.38
C MET A 1 68.92 -33.40 48.83
N SER A 2 67.81 -33.28 48.10
CA SER A 2 66.67 -32.45 48.53
C SER A 2 65.39 -33.08 48.00
N PHE A 3 64.58 -33.57 48.94
CA PHE A 3 63.34 -34.29 48.73
C PHE A 3 62.15 -33.34 48.57
N LEU A 4 61.24 -33.75 47.67
CA LEU A 4 59.78 -33.58 47.66
C LEU A 4 59.15 -32.27 48.18
N LYS A 5 58.31 -31.69 47.31
CA LYS A 5 56.85 -31.58 47.54
C LYS A 5 56.13 -31.28 46.22
N LYS A 6 55.34 -32.25 45.73
CA LYS A 6 54.39 -32.04 44.61
C LYS A 6 53.09 -31.43 45.17
N PRO A 7 52.53 -30.36 44.58
CA PRO A 7 51.19 -29.90 44.93
C PRO A 7 50.10 -30.75 44.26
N LYS A 8 49.00 -30.94 45.01
CA LYS A 8 47.79 -31.73 44.69
C LYS A 8 47.08 -31.21 43.44
N SER A 9 46.76 -32.12 42.51
CA SER A 9 45.80 -31.91 41.43
C SER A 9 44.38 -31.85 42.00
N MET A 10 43.66 -30.74 41.81
CA MET A 10 42.21 -30.68 42.00
C MET A 10 41.53 -30.85 40.63
N HIS A 11 40.81 -31.95 40.47
CA HIS A 11 39.94 -32.19 39.32
C HIS A 11 38.62 -31.43 39.50
N PHE A 12 38.40 -30.39 38.68
CA PHE A 12 37.07 -29.80 38.50
C PHE A 12 36.30 -30.64 37.47
N ARG A 13 35.33 -31.44 37.93
CA ARG A 13 34.32 -32.06 37.07
C ARG A 13 33.24 -31.02 36.76
N LEU A 14 33.11 -30.64 35.50
CA LEU A 14 31.95 -29.89 35.01
C LEU A 14 30.73 -30.84 34.90
N PRO A 15 29.52 -30.42 35.31
CA PRO A 15 28.32 -31.21 35.10
C PRO A 15 27.87 -31.17 33.63
N SER A 16 27.66 -32.38 33.09
CA SER A 16 27.05 -32.64 31.78
C SER A 16 25.58 -32.20 31.79
N ILE A 17 25.26 -31.12 31.09
CA ILE A 17 23.88 -30.69 30.86
C ILE A 17 23.28 -31.59 29.78
N GLY A 18 22.37 -32.46 30.21
CA GLY A 18 21.62 -33.37 29.35
C GLY A 18 20.75 -32.61 28.34
N SER A 19 20.94 -32.93 27.07
CA SER A 19 20.08 -32.51 25.97
C SER A 19 18.78 -33.30 26.01
N SER A 20 17.76 -32.74 26.67
CA SER A 20 16.38 -33.24 26.60
C SER A 20 15.66 -32.55 25.45
N ALA A 21 15.65 -33.20 24.28
CA ALA A 21 14.87 -32.78 23.13
C ALA A 21 13.37 -32.98 23.43
N LYS A 22 12.71 -31.92 23.91
CA LYS A 22 11.24 -31.85 23.93
C LYS A 22 10.77 -31.61 22.49
N ILE A 23 10.17 -32.63 21.90
CA ILE A 23 9.38 -32.52 20.67
C ILE A 23 8.16 -31.63 21.00
N VAL A 24 8.23 -30.36 20.62
CA VAL A 24 7.09 -29.44 20.65
C VAL A 24 6.17 -29.82 19.51
N LYS A 25 4.97 -30.33 19.85
CA LYS A 25 3.86 -30.46 18.90
C LYS A 25 3.63 -29.09 18.27
N GLN A 26 3.86 -28.96 16.97
CA GLN A 26 3.52 -27.73 16.26
C GLN A 26 2.01 -27.49 16.39
N PRO A 27 1.57 -26.32 16.86
CA PRO A 27 0.18 -25.94 16.80
C PRO A 27 -0.22 -25.78 15.33
N LYS A 28 -1.35 -26.40 14.94
CA LYS A 28 -1.99 -26.21 13.64
C LYS A 28 -2.09 -24.72 13.34
N LEU A 29 -1.61 -24.29 12.18
CA LEU A 29 -1.78 -22.93 11.69
C LEU A 29 -3.28 -22.57 11.77
N PRO A 30 -3.63 -21.40 12.34
CA PRO A 30 -4.99 -20.91 12.23
C PRO A 30 -5.28 -20.62 10.76
N THR A 31 -6.45 -21.08 10.30
CA THR A 31 -7.10 -20.60 9.08
C THR A 31 -7.34 -19.11 9.27
N VAL A 32 -6.39 -18.30 8.80
CA VAL A 32 -6.45 -16.86 8.89
C VAL A 32 -7.55 -16.39 7.93
N THR A 33 -8.73 -16.18 8.49
CA THR A 33 -9.75 -15.30 7.92
C THR A 33 -9.34 -13.87 8.34
N GLU A 34 -8.20 -13.36 7.84
CA GLU A 34 -7.78 -11.98 8.09
C GLU A 34 -8.40 -11.12 7.00
N ALA A 35 -9.30 -10.25 7.45
CA ALA A 35 -9.69 -9.07 6.71
C ALA A 35 -8.43 -8.38 6.15
N ALA A 36 -8.44 -8.18 4.83
CA ALA A 36 -7.38 -7.49 4.12
C ALA A 36 -6.97 -6.19 4.85
N PRO A 37 -5.68 -5.86 4.92
CA PRO A 37 -5.22 -4.66 5.59
C PRO A 37 -5.84 -3.43 4.93
N LYS A 38 -6.59 -2.64 5.70
CA LYS A 38 -7.09 -1.30 5.32
C LYS A 38 -5.96 -0.26 5.31
N SER A 39 -4.79 -0.61 4.77
CA SER A 39 -3.66 0.32 4.65
C SER A 39 -3.70 0.95 3.26
N GLY A 40 -4.19 2.19 3.20
CA GLY A 40 -4.46 2.90 1.95
C GLY A 40 -3.23 3.30 1.12
N ASP A 41 -2.02 3.19 1.69
CA ASP A 41 -0.79 3.70 1.08
C ASP A 41 0.28 2.64 0.80
N LEU A 42 0.12 1.41 1.30
CA LEU A 42 1.09 0.35 1.08
C LEU A 42 0.71 -0.50 -0.14
N PRO A 43 1.66 -0.81 -1.04
CA PRO A 43 1.39 -1.74 -2.12
C PRO A 43 0.94 -3.08 -1.53
N ILE A 44 -0.22 -3.57 -1.97
CA ILE A 44 -0.74 -4.87 -1.55
C ILE A 44 0.20 -5.94 -2.07
N VAL A 45 1.02 -6.50 -1.19
CA VAL A 45 1.89 -7.63 -1.52
C VAL A 45 1.00 -8.86 -1.66
N ARG A 46 0.70 -9.26 -2.90
CA ARG A 46 -0.09 -10.45 -3.19
C ARG A 46 0.76 -11.70 -3.00
N ALA A 47 0.20 -12.71 -2.33
CA ALA A 47 0.81 -14.03 -2.24
C ALA A 47 0.80 -14.72 -3.62
N LYS A 48 1.73 -15.67 -3.82
CA LYS A 48 1.83 -16.41 -5.08
C LYS A 48 0.51 -17.14 -5.39
N GLY A 49 -0.07 -16.86 -6.56
CA GLY A 49 -1.34 -17.47 -7.00
C GLY A 49 -2.61 -16.72 -6.57
N GLN A 50 -2.50 -15.66 -5.77
CA GLN A 50 -3.65 -14.85 -5.38
C GLN A 50 -4.14 -14.00 -6.56
N LYS A 51 -5.41 -14.16 -6.92
CA LYS A 51 -6.06 -13.41 -8.01
C LYS A 51 -6.66 -12.10 -7.50
N VAL A 52 -6.85 -11.14 -8.41
CA VAL A 52 -7.65 -9.94 -8.15
C VAL A 52 -9.09 -10.36 -7.89
N THR A 53 -9.66 -9.93 -6.78
CA THR A 53 -11.03 -10.27 -6.40
C THR A 53 -12.04 -9.26 -6.98
N ALA A 54 -13.31 -9.67 -7.08
CA ALA A 54 -14.37 -8.77 -7.49
C ALA A 54 -14.55 -7.57 -6.53
N GLU A 55 -14.24 -7.76 -5.24
CA GLU A 55 -14.31 -6.68 -4.24
C GLU A 55 -13.23 -5.63 -4.48
N GLU A 56 -12.02 -6.04 -4.79
CA GLU A 56 -10.91 -5.14 -5.15
C GLU A 56 -11.25 -4.33 -6.41
N VAL A 57 -11.85 -4.95 -7.43
CA VAL A 57 -12.32 -4.25 -8.63
C VAL A 57 -13.43 -3.23 -8.29
N ARG A 58 -14.33 -3.56 -7.36
CA ARG A 58 -15.35 -2.63 -6.88
C ARG A 58 -14.73 -1.46 -6.11
N GLU A 59 -13.70 -1.70 -5.31
CA GLU A 59 -12.94 -0.65 -4.63
C GLU A 59 -12.30 0.30 -5.65
N LEU A 60 -11.59 -0.22 -6.65
CA LEU A 60 -11.01 0.60 -7.72
C LEU A 60 -12.08 1.48 -8.39
N ARG A 61 -13.25 0.91 -8.72
CA ARG A 61 -14.36 1.67 -9.29
C ARG A 61 -14.88 2.75 -8.33
N GLY A 62 -14.92 2.45 -7.03
CA GLY A 62 -15.25 3.41 -5.98
C GLY A 62 -14.28 4.59 -5.98
N LEU A 63 -12.97 4.32 -5.94
CA LEU A 63 -11.92 5.33 -5.97
C LEU A 63 -12.01 6.22 -7.22
N ILE A 64 -12.21 5.62 -8.41
CA ILE A 64 -12.36 6.38 -9.66
C ILE A 64 -13.55 7.34 -9.59
N ARG A 65 -14.70 6.89 -9.08
CA ARG A 65 -15.87 7.76 -8.90
C ARG A 65 -15.62 8.88 -7.90
N THR A 66 -14.98 8.56 -6.77
CA THR A 66 -14.61 9.55 -5.76
C THR A 66 -13.69 10.61 -6.35
N ARG A 67 -12.69 10.20 -7.15
CA ARG A 67 -11.78 11.13 -7.83
C ARG A 67 -12.54 12.05 -8.78
N TYR A 68 -13.41 11.50 -9.63
CA TYR A 68 -14.24 12.30 -10.54
C TYR A 68 -15.14 13.31 -9.81
N TYR A 69 -15.76 12.88 -8.70
CA TYR A 69 -16.56 13.78 -7.87
C TYR A 69 -15.73 14.95 -7.31
N LEU A 70 -14.54 14.64 -6.75
CA LEU A 70 -13.64 15.67 -6.22
C LEU A 70 -13.12 16.61 -7.30
N ASP A 71 -12.79 16.09 -8.48
CA ASP A 71 -12.35 16.90 -9.62
C ASP A 71 -13.43 17.90 -10.05
N ASN A 72 -14.69 17.47 -10.12
CA ASN A 72 -15.80 18.35 -10.46
C ASN A 72 -16.07 19.40 -9.37
N GLU A 73 -16.05 19.00 -8.10
CA GLU A 73 -16.21 19.94 -6.97
C GLU A 73 -15.13 21.02 -7.01
N LEU A 74 -13.86 20.63 -7.19
CA LEU A 74 -12.74 21.57 -7.29
C LEU A 74 -12.86 22.47 -8.52
N TRP A 75 -13.32 21.94 -9.65
CA TRP A 75 -13.56 22.72 -10.86
C TRP A 75 -14.65 23.78 -10.68
N ILE A 76 -15.73 23.45 -9.97
CA ILE A 76 -16.81 24.40 -9.64
C ILE A 76 -16.29 25.51 -8.70
N LEU A 77 -15.37 25.17 -7.81
CA LEU A 77 -14.81 26.09 -6.81
C LEU A 77 -13.66 26.97 -7.33
N LYS A 78 -13.38 26.96 -8.63
CA LYS A 78 -12.27 27.71 -9.26
C LYS A 78 -12.40 29.23 -9.15
N ASP A 79 -13.61 29.74 -8.94
CA ASP A 79 -13.86 31.18 -8.87
C ASP A 79 -13.15 31.79 -7.65
N ALA A 80 -12.29 32.79 -7.90
CA ALA A 80 -11.44 33.43 -6.90
C ALA A 80 -12.21 33.96 -5.66
N LYS A 81 -13.47 34.36 -5.86
CA LYS A 81 -14.36 34.81 -4.78
C LYS A 81 -14.73 33.68 -3.82
N TYR A 82 -14.98 32.47 -4.34
CA TYR A 82 -15.28 31.29 -3.51
C TYR A 82 -14.02 30.74 -2.85
N TYR A 83 -12.88 30.81 -3.54
CA TYR A 83 -11.59 30.39 -3.01
C TYR A 83 -11.21 31.14 -1.73
N ASN A 84 -11.24 32.47 -1.75
CA ASN A 84 -10.79 33.29 -0.61
C ASN A 84 -11.59 33.02 0.67
N SER A 85 -12.88 32.72 0.56
CA SER A 85 -13.73 32.40 1.71
C SER A 85 -13.62 30.95 2.18
N ASN A 86 -13.23 30.01 1.31
CA ASN A 86 -13.26 28.57 1.58
C ASN A 86 -11.90 27.89 1.46
N LYS A 87 -10.81 28.65 1.56
CA LYS A 87 -9.43 28.20 1.35
C LYS A 87 -9.13 26.86 2.04
N THR A 88 -9.38 26.76 3.35
CA THR A 88 -9.12 25.55 4.13
C THR A 88 -9.90 24.33 3.63
N TYR A 89 -11.17 24.51 3.27
CA TYR A 89 -11.99 23.43 2.72
C TYR A 89 -11.43 22.96 1.38
N ILE A 90 -11.11 23.90 0.49
CA ILE A 90 -10.58 23.61 -0.85
C ILE A 90 -9.24 22.85 -0.77
N TYR A 91 -8.29 23.28 0.07
CA TYR A 91 -7.05 22.53 0.27
C TYR A 91 -7.29 21.12 0.81
N GLY A 92 -8.28 20.94 1.68
CA GLY A 92 -8.69 19.61 2.14
C GLY A 92 -9.21 18.73 1.00
N GLN A 93 -9.97 19.30 0.07
CA GLN A 93 -10.49 18.58 -1.09
C GLN A 93 -9.39 18.29 -2.13
N ILE A 94 -8.44 19.20 -2.35
CA ILE A 94 -7.24 18.98 -3.17
C ILE A 94 -6.42 17.82 -2.64
N ALA A 95 -6.09 17.85 -1.34
CA ALA A 95 -5.33 16.78 -0.71
C ALA A 95 -6.02 15.42 -0.84
N LYS A 96 -7.35 15.37 -0.67
CA LYS A 96 -8.14 14.14 -0.89
C LYS A 96 -8.10 13.70 -2.36
N ALA A 97 -8.24 14.63 -3.30
CA ALA A 97 -8.26 14.32 -4.73
C ALA A 97 -6.92 13.71 -5.15
N ASP A 98 -5.81 14.34 -4.76
CA ASP A 98 -4.46 13.89 -5.09
C ASP A 98 -4.10 12.58 -4.39
N ALA A 99 -4.45 12.43 -3.10
CA ALA A 99 -4.32 11.15 -2.40
C ALA A 99 -5.12 10.03 -3.07
N THR A 100 -6.35 10.32 -3.50
CA THR A 100 -7.20 9.34 -4.22
C THR A 100 -6.57 8.93 -5.55
N LEU A 101 -6.03 9.88 -6.33
CA LEU A 101 -5.33 9.57 -7.59
C LEU A 101 -4.08 8.73 -7.34
N ARG A 102 -3.28 9.07 -6.32
CA ARG A 102 -2.10 8.28 -5.94
C ARG A 102 -2.49 6.86 -5.56
N LYS A 103 -3.54 6.70 -4.76
CA LYS A 103 -4.07 5.38 -4.38
C LYS A 103 -4.52 4.57 -5.59
N ILE A 104 -5.20 5.20 -6.56
CA ILE A 104 -5.59 4.55 -7.83
C ILE A 104 -4.35 4.09 -8.60
N LYS A 105 -3.34 4.97 -8.76
CA LYS A 105 -2.08 4.65 -9.48
C LYS A 105 -1.39 3.44 -8.84
N VAL A 106 -1.15 3.48 -7.52
CA VAL A 106 -0.49 2.39 -6.75
C VAL A 106 -1.28 1.09 -6.85
N LEU A 107 -2.61 1.14 -6.71
CA LEU A 107 -3.46 -0.05 -6.77
C LEU A 107 -3.34 -0.72 -8.15
N VAL A 108 -3.43 0.07 -9.21
CA VAL A 108 -3.30 -0.43 -10.58
C VAL A 108 -1.89 -0.96 -10.83
N GLU A 109 -0.82 -0.30 -10.39
CA GLU A 109 0.54 -0.82 -10.51
C GLU A 109 0.71 -2.16 -9.79
N SER A 110 0.15 -2.29 -8.59
CA SER A 110 0.23 -3.54 -7.82
C SER A 110 -0.45 -4.73 -8.51
N TRP A 111 -1.37 -4.47 -9.44
CA TRP A 111 -2.07 -5.51 -10.20
C TRP A 111 -1.41 -5.80 -11.55
N ASP A 112 -0.33 -5.12 -11.94
CA ASP A 112 0.26 -5.26 -13.27
C ASP A 112 1.13 -6.51 -13.45
N LYS A 113 0.52 -7.66 -13.21
CA LYS A 113 1.07 -8.97 -13.58
C LYS A 113 -0.03 -9.85 -14.09
N ARG A 114 0.26 -10.56 -15.19
CA ARG A 114 -0.69 -11.50 -15.80
C ARG A 114 -1.20 -12.55 -14.82
N GLU A 115 -0.35 -12.99 -13.90
CA GLU A 115 -0.65 -14.03 -12.90
C GLU A 115 -1.80 -13.66 -11.95
N TYR A 116 -2.15 -12.39 -11.81
CA TYR A 116 -3.25 -11.95 -10.92
C TYR A 116 -4.64 -12.05 -11.57
N PHE A 117 -4.72 -12.38 -12.86
CA PHE A 117 -6.00 -12.46 -13.59
C PHE A 117 -6.35 -13.90 -13.96
N SER A 118 -7.64 -14.19 -14.11
CA SER A 118 -8.13 -15.54 -14.43
C SER A 118 -8.00 -15.84 -15.92
N SER A 119 -8.16 -14.83 -16.77
CA SER A 119 -8.08 -14.98 -18.24
C SER A 119 -7.25 -13.87 -18.89
N ASP A 120 -6.79 -14.13 -20.12
CA ASP A 120 -6.03 -13.14 -20.90
C ASP A 120 -6.91 -11.93 -21.22
N LYS A 121 -8.19 -12.17 -21.52
CA LYS A 121 -9.18 -11.12 -21.80
C LYS A 121 -9.38 -10.17 -20.61
N GLU A 122 -9.37 -10.68 -19.37
CA GLU A 122 -9.43 -9.83 -18.18
C GLU A 122 -8.17 -8.98 -18.04
N TYR A 123 -7.01 -9.58 -18.27
CA TYR A 123 -5.74 -8.85 -18.19
C TYR A 123 -5.63 -7.79 -19.29
N GLU A 124 -6.10 -8.06 -20.50
CA GLU A 124 -6.18 -7.08 -21.58
C GLU A 124 -7.04 -5.88 -21.23
N LYS A 125 -8.26 -6.11 -20.72
CA LYS A 125 -9.12 -5.03 -20.23
C LYS A 125 -8.45 -4.24 -19.11
N PHE A 126 -7.73 -4.92 -18.22
CA PHE A 126 -6.97 -4.27 -17.17
C PHE A 126 -5.85 -3.38 -17.74
N LYS A 127 -5.12 -3.83 -18.77
CA LYS A 127 -4.10 -3.00 -19.45
C LYS A 127 -4.72 -1.72 -20.01
N ASP A 128 -5.91 -1.78 -20.60
CA ASP A 128 -6.61 -0.59 -21.09
C ASP A 128 -6.96 0.39 -19.96
N ILE A 129 -7.44 -0.15 -18.83
CA ILE A 129 -7.71 0.64 -17.63
C ILE A 129 -6.41 1.27 -17.12
N LYS A 130 -5.33 0.50 -17.04
CA LYS A 130 -4.01 0.99 -16.61
C LYS A 130 -3.51 2.10 -17.52
N ALA A 131 -3.57 1.92 -18.84
CA ALA A 131 -3.15 2.93 -19.80
C ALA A 131 -3.92 4.24 -19.59
N ARG A 132 -5.25 4.16 -19.41
CA ARG A 132 -6.05 5.35 -19.09
C ARG A 132 -5.75 5.92 -17.72
N VAL A 133 -5.43 5.08 -16.72
CA VAL A 133 -5.07 5.50 -15.36
C VAL A 133 -3.75 6.27 -15.34
N MET A 134 -2.78 5.81 -16.13
CA MET A 134 -1.42 6.33 -16.20
C MET A 134 -1.20 7.37 -17.29
N ALA A 135 -2.19 7.58 -18.17
CA ALA A 135 -2.12 8.62 -19.18
C ALA A 135 -1.82 9.99 -18.54
N ASP A 136 -0.91 10.73 -19.18
CA ASP A 136 -0.59 12.10 -18.85
C ASP A 136 -1.80 13.03 -19.05
N GLY A 137 -1.72 14.25 -18.51
CA GLY A 137 -2.79 15.24 -18.57
C GLY A 137 -3.82 15.11 -17.45
N LYS A 138 -3.64 14.17 -16.53
CA LYS A 138 -4.41 14.15 -15.28
C LYS A 138 -3.87 15.19 -14.34
N ARG A 139 -4.71 16.16 -14.00
CA ARG A 139 -4.35 17.28 -13.15
C ARG A 139 -4.07 16.81 -11.71
N GLU A 140 -2.86 17.08 -11.22
CA GLU A 140 -2.57 17.04 -9.79
C GLU A 140 -2.86 18.44 -9.24
N TRP A 141 -3.93 18.56 -8.45
CA TRP A 141 -4.49 19.85 -8.09
C TRP A 141 -3.60 20.67 -7.16
N SER A 142 -2.73 19.99 -6.40
CA SER A 142 -1.71 20.65 -5.59
C SER A 142 -0.60 21.32 -6.41
N LEU A 143 -0.31 20.82 -7.61
CA LEU A 143 0.70 21.38 -8.51
C LEU A 143 0.10 22.39 -9.49
N HIS A 144 -1.15 22.17 -9.89
CA HIS A 144 -1.87 22.99 -10.85
C HIS A 144 -3.27 23.32 -10.30
N PRO A 145 -3.35 24.23 -9.31
CA PRO A 145 -4.62 24.60 -8.72
C PRO A 145 -5.47 25.40 -9.71
N PRO A 146 -6.81 25.29 -9.65
CA PRO A 146 -7.71 25.85 -10.66
C PRO A 146 -7.70 27.40 -10.72
N TRP A 147 -7.30 28.07 -9.64
CA TRP A 147 -7.28 29.54 -9.57
C TRP A 147 -6.02 30.17 -10.19
N GLU A 148 -4.95 29.40 -10.40
CA GLU A 148 -3.75 29.91 -11.09
C GLU A 148 -3.96 30.00 -12.61
N GLU A 149 -4.77 29.10 -13.18
CA GLU A 149 -5.16 29.16 -14.60
C GLU A 149 -6.02 30.40 -14.91
N ALA A 150 -6.84 30.85 -13.94
CA ALA A 150 -7.70 32.02 -14.10
C ALA A 150 -6.93 33.35 -14.20
N GLU A 151 -5.66 33.39 -13.79
CA GLU A 151 -4.82 34.58 -13.88
C GLU A 151 -3.97 34.62 -15.17
N ALA A 152 -3.77 33.49 -15.85
CA ALA A 152 -2.98 33.42 -17.09
C ALA A 152 -3.76 33.86 -18.34
N ASP A 153 -5.09 33.87 -18.29
CA ASP A 153 -5.98 34.27 -19.40
C ASP A 153 -6.41 35.76 -19.34
N LYS A 154 -5.77 36.59 -18.51
CA LYS A 154 -5.99 38.05 -18.42
C LYS A 154 -4.82 38.83 -19.01
#